data_AF-S8E494-F1
#
_entry.id   AF-S8E494-F1
#
_cell.length_a   1.000
_cell.length_b   1.000
_cell.length_c   1.000
_cell.angle_alpha   90.00
_cell.angle_beta   90.00
_cell.angle_gamma   90.00
#
_symmetry.space_group_name_H-M   'P 1'
#
loop_
_entity.id
_entity.type
_entity.pdbx_description
1 polymer ?
#
loop_
_entity_poly.entity_id
_entity_poly.type
_entity_poly.pdbx_seq_one_letter_code
_entity_poly.pdbx_strand_id
1 'polypeptide(L)'
;MACTRWYLPLVLLPFPVASPYFLWLFLFSTTLHARPCFYCIIMLSALFMSSCYWPPVSLESNLSVPWSDNITTYADALASMLPNLPEDMKPTDVPMLNRCWCDLTDTGLFEQFNVSDWERRSILSLKERLEVQLKESGVETPFEPEVPEPEPEGTPSQENNEASATPHEGSNTNWTDEPRLKLSGIWDQVSAWSFSRKPQPSDAPTTPTRASRSRWTWAGDNYTPRVRRMTDIFNDAPIHTTTIRPSPTGVLRKEYDLRPYGFDVVLDFSWEKTNAES
;
A
#
# COMPACT_ATOMS: atom_id res chain seq x y z
N MET A 1 14.28 22.89 19.25
CA MET A 1 14.07 21.70 18.39
C MET A 1 14.21 22.12 16.92
N ALA A 2 15.44 22.26 16.42
CA ALA A 2 15.68 22.73 15.04
C ALA A 2 15.63 21.57 14.01
N CYS A 3 15.70 20.32 14.48
CA CYS A 3 15.74 19.14 13.62
C CYS A 3 14.46 18.97 12.79
N THR A 4 13.29 19.32 13.34
CA THR A 4 12.00 19.21 12.65
C THR A 4 11.87 20.14 11.45
N ARG A 5 12.65 21.21 11.41
CA ARG A 5 12.69 22.13 10.26
C ARG A 5 13.23 21.46 8.98
N TRP A 6 14.08 20.46 9.14
CA TRP A 6 14.63 19.68 8.03
C TRP A 6 13.72 18.53 7.58
N TYR A 7 12.64 18.26 8.32
CA TYR A 7 11.67 17.21 7.98
C TYR A 7 10.44 17.75 7.24
N LEU A 8 10.32 19.07 7.06
CA LEU A 8 9.25 19.67 6.26
C LEU A 8 9.21 19.12 4.81
N PRO A 9 10.34 18.88 4.13
CA PRO A 9 10.34 18.22 2.82
C PRO A 9 9.77 16.79 2.83
N LEU A 10 9.85 16.05 3.96
CA LEU A 10 9.26 14.72 4.08
C LEU A 10 7.74 14.75 4.07
N VAL A 11 7.13 15.82 4.59
CA VAL A 11 5.66 15.99 4.59
C VAL A 11 5.14 16.38 3.21
N LEU A 12 5.99 17.02 2.39
CA LEU A 12 5.65 17.41 1.02
C LEU A 12 5.88 16.30 -0.01
N LEU A 13 6.58 15.23 0.36
CA LEU A 13 6.70 14.07 -0.51
C LEU A 13 5.35 13.33 -0.55
N PRO A 14 4.92 12.87 -1.73
CA PRO A 14 3.69 12.11 -1.87
C PRO A 14 3.85 10.75 -1.16
N PHE A 15 3.59 10.74 0.13
CA PHE A 15 3.18 9.55 0.86
C PHE A 15 1.91 9.05 0.18
N PRO A 16 1.80 7.77 -0.26
CA PRO A 16 2.60 6.57 0.05
C PRO A 16 3.40 5.98 -1.14
N VAL A 17 3.76 6.77 -2.15
CA VAL A 17 4.26 6.23 -3.45
C VAL A 17 5.80 6.22 -3.56
N ALA A 18 6.50 6.96 -2.69
CA ALA A 18 7.96 6.96 -2.69
C ALA A 18 8.54 5.57 -2.36
N SER A 19 9.61 5.18 -3.04
CA SER A 19 10.28 3.90 -2.80
C SER A 19 11.03 3.88 -1.45
N PRO A 20 11.18 2.71 -0.78
CA PRO A 20 12.02 2.54 0.43
C PRO A 20 13.42 3.11 0.28
N TYR A 21 13.97 3.00 -0.93
CA TYR A 21 15.26 3.56 -1.26
C TYR A 21 15.34 5.08 -1.11
N PHE A 22 14.29 5.82 -1.51
CA PHE A 22 14.27 7.27 -1.36
C PHE A 22 14.35 7.67 0.11
N LEU A 23 13.68 6.95 1.02
CA LEU A 23 13.78 7.20 2.46
C LEU A 23 15.16 6.89 3.01
N TRP A 24 15.78 5.79 2.57
CA TRP A 24 17.15 5.48 2.96
C TRP A 24 18.13 6.55 2.49
N LEU A 25 18.03 7.01 1.25
CA LEU A 25 18.82 8.13 0.74
C LEU A 25 18.53 9.43 1.47
N PHE A 26 17.27 9.69 1.81
CA PHE A 26 16.89 10.88 2.58
C PHE A 26 17.45 10.84 4.00
N LEU A 27 17.32 9.71 4.70
CA LEU A 27 17.90 9.49 6.03
C LEU A 27 19.43 9.58 5.96
N PHE A 28 20.04 8.99 4.95
CA PHE A 28 21.49 9.06 4.75
C PHE A 28 21.96 10.49 4.44
N SER A 29 21.28 11.19 3.53
CA SER A 29 21.59 12.59 3.20
C SER A 29 21.39 13.51 4.42
N THR A 30 20.28 13.36 5.15
CA THR A 30 20.03 14.15 6.35
C THR A 30 21.00 13.84 7.48
N THR A 31 21.44 12.59 7.63
CA THR A 31 22.47 12.24 8.63
C THR A 31 23.80 12.92 8.34
N LEU A 32 24.20 13.02 7.07
CA LEU A 32 25.42 13.73 6.65
C LEU A 32 25.31 15.25 6.78
N HIS A 33 24.18 15.85 6.40
CA HIS A 33 24.04 17.31 6.32
C HIS A 33 23.63 17.96 7.65
N ALA A 34 22.77 17.30 8.43
CA ALA A 34 22.11 17.94 9.57
C ALA A 34 22.57 17.42 10.94
N ARG A 35 23.41 16.37 11.01
CA ARG A 35 23.80 15.67 12.26
C ARG A 35 22.60 15.47 13.20
N PRO A 36 21.53 14.81 12.73
CA PRO A 36 20.32 14.63 13.51
C PRO A 36 20.63 13.88 14.80
N CYS A 37 19.91 14.24 15.84
CA CYS A 37 20.00 13.53 17.11
C CYS A 37 19.59 12.06 16.92
N PHE A 38 20.19 11.12 17.67
CA PHE A 38 19.83 9.70 17.58
C PHE A 38 18.33 9.46 17.79
N TYR A 39 17.71 10.16 18.75
CA TYR A 39 16.27 10.12 18.98
C TYR A 39 15.44 10.56 17.76
N CYS A 40 15.96 11.50 16.98
CA CYS A 40 15.31 12.02 15.79
C CYS A 40 15.25 10.94 14.71
N ILE A 41 16.33 10.17 14.55
CA ILE A 41 16.39 9.04 13.61
C ILE A 41 15.41 7.95 14.04
N ILE A 42 15.42 7.56 15.33
CA ILE A 42 14.48 6.56 15.85
C ILE A 42 13.03 6.99 15.64
N MET A 43 12.69 8.24 15.97
CA MET A 43 11.32 8.74 15.81
C MET A 43 10.90 8.79 14.34
N LEU A 44 11.80 9.16 13.42
CA LEU A 44 11.51 9.09 11.99
C LEU A 44 11.29 7.65 11.54
N SER A 45 12.20 6.74 11.88
CA SER A 45 12.06 5.32 11.53
C SER A 45 10.74 4.75 12.08
N ALA A 46 10.37 5.06 13.32
CA ALA A 46 9.10 4.63 13.90
C ALA A 46 7.88 5.22 13.16
N LEU A 47 7.93 6.49 12.79
CA LEU A 47 6.85 7.14 12.03
C LEU A 47 6.69 6.49 10.65
N PHE A 48 7.80 6.17 9.97
CA PHE A 48 7.77 5.44 8.71
C PHE A 48 7.25 4.01 8.88
N MET A 49 7.70 3.28 9.91
CA MET A 49 7.21 1.94 10.21
C MET A 49 5.71 1.92 10.55
N SER A 50 5.19 2.98 11.16
CA SER A 50 3.76 3.07 11.48
C SER A 50 2.89 3.34 10.26
N SER A 51 3.47 3.82 9.15
CA SER A 51 2.73 4.09 7.91
C SER A 51 2.38 2.83 7.09
N CYS A 52 2.68 1.64 7.63
CA CYS A 52 2.40 0.35 7.00
C CYS A 52 0.92 -0.10 7.08
N TYR A 53 0.02 0.74 7.58
CA TYR A 53 -1.39 0.40 7.70
C TYR A 53 -2.16 0.83 6.46
N TRP A 54 -2.77 -0.14 5.78
CA TRP A 54 -3.71 0.11 4.70
C TRP A 54 -5.13 -0.19 5.20
N PRO A 55 -6.07 0.76 5.08
CA PRO A 55 -7.46 0.49 5.44
C PRO A 55 -8.01 -0.59 4.51
N PRO A 56 -8.95 -1.43 5.00
CA PRO A 56 -9.65 -2.38 4.15
C PRO A 56 -10.43 -1.61 3.07
N VAL A 57 -10.51 -2.20 1.88
CA VAL A 57 -11.13 -1.59 0.70
C VAL A 57 -12.46 -2.28 0.45
N SER A 58 -13.52 -1.53 0.15
CA SER A 58 -14.83 -2.13 -0.14
C SER A 58 -14.77 -3.00 -1.40
N LEU A 59 -15.51 -4.11 -1.42
CA LEU A 59 -15.54 -5.04 -2.55
C LEU A 59 -15.99 -4.38 -3.87
N GLU A 60 -16.83 -3.36 -3.78
CA GLU A 60 -17.33 -2.62 -4.95
C GLU A 60 -16.32 -1.61 -5.53
N SER A 61 -15.13 -1.49 -4.94
CA SER A 61 -14.09 -0.60 -5.47
C SER A 61 -13.57 -1.12 -6.80
N ASN A 62 -13.18 -0.21 -7.69
CA ASN A 62 -12.53 -0.57 -8.95
C ASN A 62 -11.09 -1.04 -8.71
N LEU A 63 -10.64 -2.03 -9.49
CA LEU A 63 -9.22 -2.39 -9.56
C LEU A 63 -8.44 -1.27 -10.25
N SER A 64 -7.16 -1.12 -9.86
CA SER A 64 -6.25 -0.19 -10.53
C SER A 64 -6.08 -0.52 -12.02
N VAL A 65 -6.06 -1.81 -12.35
CA VAL A 65 -5.99 -2.34 -13.71
C VAL A 65 -7.02 -3.48 -13.84
N PRO A 66 -7.99 -3.39 -14.75
CA PRO A 66 -8.98 -4.44 -14.94
C PRO A 66 -8.28 -5.72 -15.43
N TRP A 67 -8.64 -6.87 -14.86
CA TRP A 67 -8.04 -8.16 -15.27
C TRP A 67 -8.56 -8.64 -16.61
N SER A 68 -9.79 -8.29 -16.93
CA SER A 68 -10.46 -8.55 -18.21
C SER A 68 -11.58 -7.55 -18.40
N ASP A 69 -12.19 -7.51 -19.59
CA ASP A 69 -13.27 -6.56 -19.92
C ASP A 69 -14.48 -6.66 -18.98
N ASN A 70 -14.68 -7.80 -18.31
CA ASN A 70 -15.78 -8.05 -17.38
C ASN A 70 -15.37 -7.97 -15.90
N ILE A 71 -14.08 -7.86 -15.59
CA ILE A 71 -13.56 -7.88 -14.20
C ILE A 71 -12.95 -6.53 -13.90
N THR A 72 -13.79 -5.63 -13.39
CA THR A 72 -13.41 -4.24 -13.10
C THR A 72 -13.37 -3.94 -11.60
N THR A 73 -14.09 -4.71 -10.78
CA THR A 73 -14.17 -4.52 -9.33
C THR A 73 -13.58 -5.69 -8.53
N TYR A 74 -13.25 -5.44 -7.25
CA TYR A 74 -12.75 -6.50 -6.36
C TYR A 74 -13.80 -7.62 -6.18
N ALA A 75 -15.08 -7.25 -6.20
CA ALA A 75 -16.20 -8.19 -6.19
C ALA A 75 -16.21 -9.10 -7.42
N ASP A 76 -16.06 -8.53 -8.63
CA ASP A 76 -16.01 -9.30 -9.88
C ASP A 76 -14.82 -10.26 -9.88
N ALA A 77 -13.67 -9.76 -9.41
CA ALA A 77 -12.44 -10.52 -9.33
C ALA A 77 -12.59 -11.72 -8.38
N LEU A 78 -13.20 -11.52 -7.20
CA LEU A 78 -13.46 -12.59 -6.25
C LEU A 78 -14.50 -13.59 -6.79
N ALA A 79 -15.59 -13.10 -7.38
CA ALA A 79 -16.64 -13.94 -7.95
C ALA A 79 -16.11 -14.82 -9.10
N SER A 80 -15.18 -14.30 -9.90
CA SER A 80 -14.53 -15.07 -10.97
C SER A 80 -13.67 -16.23 -10.44
N MET A 81 -13.13 -16.09 -9.22
CA MET A 81 -12.29 -17.11 -8.59
C MET A 81 -13.10 -18.13 -7.78
N LEU A 82 -14.25 -17.72 -7.24
CA LEU A 82 -15.13 -18.51 -6.38
C LEU A 82 -16.59 -18.38 -6.84
N PRO A 83 -16.98 -19.02 -7.96
CA PRO A 83 -18.33 -18.85 -8.53
C PRO A 83 -19.45 -19.43 -7.67
N ASN A 84 -19.13 -20.32 -6.72
CA ASN A 84 -20.09 -20.98 -5.84
C ASN A 84 -20.09 -20.38 -4.42
N LEU A 85 -19.57 -19.17 -4.24
CA LEU A 85 -19.52 -18.53 -2.93
C LEU A 85 -20.94 -18.12 -2.50
N PRO A 86 -21.45 -18.59 -1.34
CA PRO A 86 -22.72 -18.14 -0.80
C PRO A 86 -22.70 -16.63 -0.51
N GLU A 87 -23.81 -15.94 -0.81
CA GLU A 87 -23.90 -14.47 -0.64
C GLU A 87 -23.80 -14.05 0.84
N ASP A 88 -24.20 -14.90 1.77
CA ASP A 88 -24.07 -14.68 3.22
C ASP A 88 -22.62 -14.73 3.70
N MET A 89 -21.74 -15.35 2.94
CA MET A 89 -20.32 -15.48 3.25
C MET A 89 -19.43 -14.48 2.51
N LYS A 90 -20.02 -13.68 1.61
CA LYS A 90 -19.29 -12.66 0.85
C LYS A 90 -18.88 -11.52 1.79
N PRO A 91 -17.58 -11.25 1.96
CA PRO A 91 -17.14 -10.14 2.80
C PRO A 91 -17.58 -8.80 2.19
N THR A 92 -17.81 -7.78 3.03
CA THR A 92 -18.10 -6.42 2.55
C THR A 92 -16.82 -5.68 2.14
N ASP A 93 -15.71 -5.98 2.82
CA ASP A 93 -14.41 -5.36 2.59
C ASP A 93 -13.32 -6.40 2.35
N VAL A 94 -12.41 -6.11 1.41
CA VAL A 94 -11.20 -6.87 1.14
C VAL A 94 -10.10 -6.39 2.08
N PRO A 95 -9.56 -7.26 2.97
CA PRO A 95 -8.37 -6.93 3.72
C PRO A 95 -7.18 -6.87 2.74
N MET A 96 -6.64 -5.68 2.54
CA MET A 96 -5.46 -5.51 1.70
C MET A 96 -4.23 -6.07 2.43
N LEU A 97 -3.33 -6.73 1.68
CA LEU A 97 -2.07 -7.19 2.25
C LEU A 97 -1.30 -5.99 2.81
N ASN A 98 -0.87 -6.12 4.08
CA ASN A 98 -0.10 -5.09 4.77
C ASN A 98 1.20 -4.81 4.00
N ARG A 99 1.20 -3.75 3.19
CA ARG A 99 2.41 -3.29 2.54
C ARG A 99 3.21 -2.50 3.56
N CYS A 100 4.15 -3.18 4.20
CA CYS A 100 5.11 -2.50 5.05
C CYS A 100 6.37 -2.14 4.28
N TRP A 101 6.94 -0.97 4.58
CA TRP A 101 8.23 -0.54 4.04
C TRP A 101 9.36 -1.53 4.34
N CYS A 102 9.17 -2.38 5.36
CA CYS A 102 10.11 -3.43 5.76
C CYS A 102 9.82 -4.80 5.16
N ASP A 103 8.88 -4.94 4.22
CA ASP A 103 8.75 -6.19 3.47
C ASP A 103 9.89 -6.29 2.44
N LEU A 104 11.02 -6.79 2.94
CA LEU A 104 12.24 -7.03 2.16
C LEU A 104 12.21 -8.38 1.43
N THR A 105 11.15 -9.16 1.63
CA THR A 105 11.12 -10.57 1.22
C THR A 105 10.64 -10.79 -0.20
N ASP A 106 9.72 -9.96 -0.71
CA ASP A 106 8.89 -10.36 -1.85
C ASP A 106 9.13 -9.57 -3.15
N THR A 107 9.79 -8.41 -3.09
CA THR A 107 10.08 -7.58 -4.28
C THR A 107 11.43 -6.92 -4.12
N GLY A 108 12.25 -6.94 -5.17
CA GLY A 108 13.61 -6.39 -5.11
C GLY A 108 13.61 -4.95 -4.58
N LEU A 109 14.62 -4.60 -3.77
CA LEU A 109 14.80 -3.28 -3.12
C LEU A 109 14.65 -2.05 -4.04
N PHE A 110 14.64 -2.25 -5.37
CA PHE A 110 14.66 -1.21 -6.39
C PHE A 110 13.53 -1.32 -7.42
N GLU A 111 12.63 -2.30 -7.32
CA GLU A 111 11.54 -2.43 -8.28
C GLU A 111 10.42 -1.43 -8.01
N GLN A 112 9.84 -0.91 -9.10
CA GLN A 112 8.67 -0.04 -9.02
C GLN A 112 7.51 -0.84 -8.43
N PHE A 113 6.75 -0.20 -7.54
CA PHE A 113 5.60 -0.85 -6.94
C PHE A 113 4.55 -1.19 -8.00
N ASN A 114 4.31 -2.48 -8.19
CA ASN A 114 3.24 -2.96 -9.05
C ASN A 114 1.96 -3.07 -8.23
N VAL A 115 1.12 -2.02 -8.31
CA VAL A 115 -0.19 -1.96 -7.64
C VAL A 115 -1.04 -3.16 -8.04
N SER A 116 -1.05 -3.51 -9.33
CA SER A 116 -1.87 -4.58 -9.90
C SER A 116 -1.55 -5.95 -9.29
N ASP A 117 -0.26 -6.25 -9.13
CA ASP A 117 0.18 -7.51 -8.51
C ASP A 117 -0.15 -7.57 -7.02
N TRP A 118 -0.09 -6.43 -6.33
CA TRP A 118 -0.44 -6.32 -4.92
C TRP A 118 -1.95 -6.50 -4.69
N GLU A 119 -2.79 -5.87 -5.51
CA GLU A 119 -4.25 -6.08 -5.48
C GLU A 119 -4.58 -7.55 -5.74
N ARG A 120 -3.94 -8.16 -6.75
CA ARG A 120 -4.11 -9.57 -7.08
C ARG A 120 -3.72 -10.51 -5.95
N ARG A 121 -2.57 -10.29 -5.31
CA ARG A 121 -2.16 -11.09 -4.14
C ARG A 121 -3.12 -10.91 -2.96
N SER A 122 -3.67 -9.72 -2.77
CA SER A 122 -4.64 -9.46 -1.69
C SER A 122 -5.93 -10.25 -1.90
N ILE A 123 -6.45 -10.28 -3.13
CA ILE A 123 -7.62 -11.07 -3.50
C ILE A 123 -7.34 -12.58 -3.38
N LEU A 124 -6.16 -13.04 -3.80
CA LEU A 124 -5.77 -14.46 -3.67
C LEU A 124 -5.67 -14.90 -2.20
N SER A 125 -5.10 -14.06 -1.33
CA SER A 125 -5.05 -14.36 0.10
C SER A 125 -6.45 -14.38 0.73
N LEU A 126 -7.33 -13.46 0.33
CA LEU A 126 -8.73 -13.48 0.76
C LEU A 126 -9.46 -14.76 0.30
N LYS A 127 -9.25 -15.14 -0.96
CA LYS A 127 -9.78 -16.37 -1.54
C LYS A 127 -9.39 -17.59 -0.70
N GLU A 128 -8.10 -17.75 -0.40
CA GLU A 128 -7.59 -18.88 0.40
C GLU A 128 -8.26 -18.94 1.78
N ARG A 129 -8.44 -17.79 2.45
CA ARG A 129 -9.15 -17.73 3.73
C ARG A 129 -10.62 -18.16 3.61
N LEU A 130 -11.31 -17.72 2.57
CA LEU A 130 -12.71 -18.09 2.33
C LEU A 130 -12.86 -19.58 1.99
N GLU A 131 -11.94 -20.15 1.22
CA GLU A 131 -11.93 -21.59 0.92
C GLU A 131 -11.75 -22.43 2.19
N VAL A 132 -10.89 -21.99 3.11
CA VAL A 132 -10.73 -22.64 4.42
C VAL A 132 -12.03 -22.58 5.22
N GLN A 133 -12.67 -21.40 5.29
CA GLN A 133 -13.94 -21.26 6.01
C GLN A 133 -15.07 -22.07 5.37
N LEU A 134 -15.16 -22.14 4.04
CA LEU A 134 -16.15 -22.97 3.32
C LEU A 134 -15.96 -24.45 3.63
N LYS A 135 -14.70 -24.90 3.72
CA LYS A 135 -14.37 -26.27 4.10
C LYS A 135 -14.78 -26.57 5.54
N GLU A 136 -14.61 -25.61 6.45
CA GLU A 136 -15.05 -25.74 7.84
C GLU A 136 -16.58 -25.79 7.95
N SER A 137 -17.31 -24.95 7.21
CA SER A 137 -18.78 -24.95 7.23
C SER A 137 -19.39 -26.17 6.53
N GLY A 138 -18.75 -26.71 5.49
CA GLY A 138 -19.25 -27.87 4.74
C GLY A 138 -19.14 -29.22 5.47
N VAL A 139 -18.32 -29.31 6.51
CA VAL A 139 -18.16 -30.52 7.32
C VAL A 139 -19.31 -30.71 8.32
N GLU A 140 -20.13 -29.68 8.53
CA GLU A 140 -21.38 -29.80 9.29
C GLU A 140 -22.58 -30.14 8.40
N THR A 141 -22.45 -31.13 7.51
CA THR A 141 -23.66 -31.89 7.15
C THR A 141 -23.89 -32.82 8.32
N PRO A 142 -24.87 -32.57 9.22
CA PRO A 142 -25.13 -33.49 10.30
C PRO A 142 -25.39 -34.83 9.64
N PHE A 143 -24.68 -35.86 10.09
CA PHE A 143 -25.15 -37.23 9.98
C PHE A 143 -26.61 -37.18 10.42
N GLU A 144 -27.53 -37.13 9.47
CA GLU A 144 -28.93 -37.44 9.73
C GLU A 144 -28.84 -38.87 10.27
N PRO A 145 -29.11 -39.10 11.56
CA PRO A 145 -29.06 -40.45 12.09
C PRO A 145 -30.07 -41.22 11.27
N GLU A 146 -29.59 -42.12 10.41
CA GLU A 146 -30.41 -43.09 9.69
C GLU A 146 -31.39 -43.65 10.71
N VAL A 147 -32.65 -43.22 10.60
CA VAL A 147 -33.75 -43.86 11.30
C VAL A 147 -33.70 -45.29 10.79
N PRO A 148 -33.49 -46.30 11.66
CA PRO A 148 -33.37 -47.69 11.21
C PRO A 148 -34.60 -48.06 10.41
N GLU A 149 -34.44 -48.20 9.10
CA GLU A 149 -35.44 -48.79 8.24
C GLU A 149 -35.56 -50.27 8.67
N PRO A 150 -36.77 -50.77 9.00
CA PRO A 150 -36.93 -52.13 9.47
C PRO A 150 -36.61 -53.12 8.34
N GLU A 151 -35.56 -53.93 8.54
CA GLU A 151 -35.19 -55.06 7.69
C GLU A 151 -36.36 -56.03 7.49
N PRO A 152 -36.63 -56.45 6.25
CA PRO A 152 -37.12 -57.80 5.98
C PRO A 152 -35.94 -58.76 5.76
N GLU A 153 -35.89 -59.78 6.61
CA GLU A 153 -35.00 -60.94 6.54
C GLU A 153 -34.88 -61.54 5.12
N GLY A 154 -33.66 -61.91 4.70
CA GLY A 154 -33.51 -63.02 3.75
C GLY A 154 -32.25 -63.10 2.88
N THR A 155 -31.24 -63.80 3.41
CA THR A 155 -30.47 -64.87 2.70
C THR A 155 -29.14 -64.47 2.00
N PRO A 156 -28.09 -65.33 2.05
CA PRO A 156 -26.70 -64.87 2.10
C PRO A 156 -25.83 -65.22 0.87
N SER A 157 -24.62 -64.67 0.91
CA SER A 157 -23.35 -65.19 0.37
C SER A 157 -23.04 -64.92 -1.11
N GLN A 158 -22.06 -64.04 -1.36
CA GLN A 158 -20.82 -64.51 -2.02
C GLN A 158 -19.62 -63.57 -1.79
N GLU A 159 -18.64 -64.16 -1.11
CA GLU A 159 -17.23 -63.85 -1.00
C GLU A 159 -16.58 -63.67 -2.39
N ASN A 160 -15.82 -62.58 -2.58
CA ASN A 160 -14.54 -62.57 -3.31
C ASN A 160 -13.86 -61.18 -3.35
N ASN A 161 -12.68 -61.16 -2.74
CA ASN A 161 -11.41 -60.65 -3.25
C ASN A 161 -11.07 -59.15 -3.38
N GLU A 162 -9.82 -58.97 -2.94
CA GLU A 162 -8.74 -58.18 -3.55
C GLU A 162 -8.54 -56.74 -3.10
N ALA A 163 -7.62 -56.66 -2.14
CA ALA A 163 -6.70 -55.57 -1.88
C ALA A 163 -6.30 -54.79 -3.14
N SER A 164 -6.49 -53.47 -3.08
CA SER A 164 -5.71 -52.53 -3.88
C SER A 164 -5.22 -51.43 -2.97
N ALA A 165 -3.89 -51.36 -2.85
CA ALA A 165 -3.19 -50.34 -2.11
C ALA A 165 -3.19 -49.03 -2.90
N THR A 166 -3.75 -47.98 -2.32
CA THR A 166 -3.51 -46.59 -2.76
C THR A 166 -2.72 -45.87 -1.67
N PRO A 167 -1.51 -45.36 -1.96
CA PRO A 167 -0.85 -44.43 -1.06
C PRO A 167 -1.47 -43.05 -1.23
N HIS A 168 -2.33 -42.65 -0.27
CA HIS A 168 -2.71 -41.26 -0.12
C HIS A 168 -1.57 -40.52 0.58
N GLU A 169 -0.74 -39.87 -0.23
CA GLU A 169 0.26 -38.90 0.20
C GLU A 169 -0.45 -37.59 0.57
N GLY A 170 -1.04 -37.57 1.76
CA GLY A 170 -1.60 -36.37 2.38
C GLY A 170 -0.49 -35.48 2.90
N SER A 171 0.02 -34.60 2.03
CA SER A 171 0.91 -33.50 2.42
C SER A 171 0.09 -32.44 3.16
N ASN A 172 -0.08 -32.64 4.47
CA ASN A 172 -0.49 -31.60 5.40
C ASN A 172 0.66 -30.60 5.53
N THR A 173 0.63 -29.56 4.71
CA THR A 173 1.41 -28.35 4.96
C THR A 173 0.74 -27.58 6.09
N ASN A 174 1.15 -27.88 7.32
CA ASN A 174 0.93 -27.00 8.47
C ASN A 174 1.63 -25.67 8.19
N TRP A 175 0.87 -24.68 7.74
CA TRP A 175 1.29 -23.28 7.73
C TRP A 175 1.27 -22.74 9.17
N THR A 176 2.24 -23.17 9.96
CA THR A 176 2.68 -22.46 11.17
C THR A 176 4.19 -22.36 11.15
N ASP A 177 4.73 -21.76 10.09
CA ASP A 177 6.10 -21.27 10.09
C ASP A 177 6.05 -19.76 9.83
N GLU A 178 5.83 -19.02 10.91
CA GLU A 178 6.42 -17.70 11.02
C GLU A 178 7.93 -17.86 10.79
N PRO A 179 8.54 -17.20 9.81
CA PRO A 179 9.98 -17.12 9.74
C PRO A 179 10.41 -16.26 10.94
N ARG A 180 10.70 -16.94 12.06
CA ARG A 180 11.37 -16.37 13.23
C ARG A 180 12.80 -16.05 12.79
N LEU A 181 12.93 -14.96 12.03
CA LEU A 181 14.18 -14.41 11.55
C LEU A 181 15.11 -14.32 12.76
N LYS A 182 16.18 -15.11 12.74
CA LYS A 182 17.28 -15.08 13.72
C LYS A 182 18.05 -13.77 13.56
N LEU A 183 17.39 -12.64 13.83
CA LEU A 183 17.96 -11.30 13.81
C LEU A 183 18.84 -11.01 15.04
N SER A 184 18.97 -11.96 15.97
CA SER A 184 19.70 -11.78 17.23
C SER A 184 21.22 -11.63 17.06
N GLY A 185 21.79 -11.96 15.90
CA GLY A 185 23.24 -11.85 15.67
C GLY A 185 23.73 -10.53 15.06
N ILE A 186 22.82 -9.70 14.52
CA ILE A 186 23.22 -8.49 13.77
C ILE A 186 23.40 -7.28 14.70
N TRP A 187 22.72 -7.27 15.85
CA TRP A 187 22.77 -6.14 16.78
C TRP A 187 24.09 -6.04 17.57
N ASP A 188 24.78 -7.15 17.83
CA ASP A 188 26.05 -7.14 18.56
C ASP A 188 27.18 -6.46 17.76
N GLN A 189 27.08 -6.43 16.43
CA GLN A 189 28.10 -5.82 15.56
C GLN A 189 27.93 -4.30 15.41
N VAL A 190 26.72 -3.78 15.57
CA VAL A 190 26.42 -2.34 15.41
C VAL A 190 26.77 -1.53 16.68
N SER A 191 26.76 -2.18 17.85
CA SER A 191 27.15 -1.52 19.12
C SER A 191 28.65 -1.18 19.21
N ALA A 192 29.48 -1.76 18.34
CA ALA A 192 30.92 -1.49 18.30
C ALA A 192 31.31 -0.18 17.56
N TRP A 193 30.37 0.49 16.88
CA TRP A 193 30.59 1.81 16.29
C TRP A 193 30.50 2.92 17.34
N SER A 194 31.50 2.96 18.21
CA SER A 194 31.74 4.10 19.08
C SER A 194 32.21 5.28 18.24
N PHE A 195 31.29 6.20 17.94
CA PHE A 195 31.61 7.52 17.42
C PHE A 195 32.45 8.25 18.47
N SER A 196 33.76 8.08 18.37
CA SER A 196 34.75 8.77 19.18
C SER A 196 34.63 10.26 18.91
N ARG A 197 33.86 10.97 19.74
CA ARG A 197 33.84 12.42 19.74
C ARG A 197 35.20 12.86 20.22
N LYS A 198 36.02 13.37 19.30
CA LYS A 198 37.20 14.14 19.67
C LYS A 198 36.75 15.26 20.61
N PRO A 199 37.22 15.30 21.87
CA PRO A 199 36.94 16.42 22.75
C PRO A 199 37.50 17.68 22.10
N GLN A 200 36.62 18.63 21.83
CA GLN A 200 37.00 19.94 21.32
C GLN A 200 37.69 20.71 22.45
N PRO A 201 38.92 21.22 22.25
CA PRO A 201 39.59 22.03 23.26
C PRO A 201 38.77 23.31 23.51
N SER A 202 38.56 23.58 24.80
CA SER A 202 37.83 24.72 25.32
C SER A 202 38.69 25.98 25.17
N ASP A 203 38.43 26.78 24.15
CA ASP A 203 38.99 28.14 24.06
C ASP A 203 38.10 29.18 24.76
N ALA A 204 38.83 30.15 25.33
CA ALA A 204 38.48 31.17 26.30
C ALA A 204 37.28 32.11 25.96
N PRO A 205 36.73 32.80 26.99
CA PRO A 205 35.62 33.74 26.84
C PRO A 205 36.01 34.96 26.01
N THR A 206 35.37 35.13 24.85
CA THR A 206 35.39 36.39 24.08
C THR A 206 34.08 37.15 24.28
N THR A 207 34.27 38.40 24.66
CA THR A 207 33.30 39.46 24.98
C THR A 207 32.21 39.65 23.92
N PRO A 208 30.94 39.93 24.30
CA PRO A 208 29.87 40.15 23.34
C PRO A 208 29.99 41.53 22.67
N THR A 209 30.28 41.53 21.36
CA THR A 209 30.12 42.73 20.52
C THR A 209 28.68 42.81 20.04
N ARG A 210 28.01 43.89 20.46
CA ARG A 210 26.64 44.29 20.14
C ARG A 210 26.50 44.58 18.65
N ALA A 211 25.94 43.64 17.88
CA ALA A 211 25.55 43.85 16.49
C ALA A 211 24.04 44.14 16.38
N SER A 212 23.74 45.11 15.53
CA SER A 212 22.46 45.78 15.29
C SER A 212 21.34 44.85 14.82
N ARG A 213 20.16 44.99 15.43
CA ARG A 213 18.88 44.47 14.93
C ARG A 213 18.52 45.16 13.60
N SER A 214 18.60 44.45 12.49
CA SER A 214 17.84 44.81 11.28
C SER A 214 16.39 44.34 11.45
N ARG A 215 15.50 45.33 11.50
CA ARG A 215 14.06 45.20 11.62
C ARG A 215 13.48 44.97 10.22
N TRP A 216 13.15 43.73 9.89
CA TRP A 216 12.36 43.41 8.70
C TRP A 216 10.90 43.74 8.99
N THR A 217 10.43 44.85 8.43
CA THR A 217 9.00 45.20 8.38
C THR A 217 8.37 44.44 7.23
N TRP A 218 7.54 43.45 7.55
CA TRP A 218 6.61 42.85 6.58
C TRP A 218 5.51 43.88 6.30
N ALA A 219 5.54 44.46 5.11
CA ALA A 219 4.39 45.19 4.57
C ALA A 219 3.33 44.15 4.20
N GLY A 220 2.14 44.29 4.77
CA GLY A 220 1.00 43.43 4.50
C GLY A 220 0.36 43.80 3.18
N ASP A 221 0.49 42.93 2.20
CA ASP A 221 -0.34 42.97 0.99
C ASP A 221 -1.55 42.05 1.20
N ASN A 222 -2.72 42.69 1.17
CA ASN A 222 -4.03 42.08 1.27
C ASN A 222 -4.31 41.16 0.06
N TYR A 223 -4.01 39.87 0.19
CA TYR A 223 -4.51 38.85 -0.72
C TYR A 223 -5.90 38.40 -0.26
N THR A 224 -6.94 38.89 -0.94
CA THR A 224 -8.30 38.31 -0.83
C THR A 224 -8.44 37.16 -1.83
N PRO A 225 -8.72 35.92 -1.39
CA PRO A 225 -9.01 34.83 -2.31
C PRO A 225 -10.40 35.03 -2.93
N ARG A 226 -10.44 35.20 -4.25
CA ARG A 226 -11.69 35.30 -5.02
C ARG A 226 -12.22 33.90 -5.28
N VAL A 227 -13.10 33.42 -4.40
CA VAL A 227 -13.88 32.19 -4.61
C VAL A 227 -14.84 32.41 -5.78
N ARG A 228 -14.51 31.86 -6.96
CA ARG A 228 -15.45 31.83 -8.08
C ARG A 228 -16.41 30.67 -7.85
N ARG A 229 -17.63 31.02 -7.40
CA ARG A 229 -18.76 30.11 -7.32
C ARG A 229 -19.15 29.73 -8.76
N MET A 230 -18.82 28.50 -9.17
CA MET A 230 -19.23 27.91 -10.44
C MET A 230 -20.66 27.40 -10.25
N THR A 231 -21.64 28.27 -10.50
CA THR A 231 -23.05 27.87 -10.66
C THR A 231 -23.39 27.85 -12.13
N ASP A 232 -23.94 26.71 -12.54
CA ASP A 232 -24.79 26.45 -13.69
C ASP A 232 -24.18 26.65 -15.08
N ILE A 233 -24.01 25.53 -15.80
CA ILE A 233 -24.80 25.19 -16.99
C ILE A 233 -24.67 23.66 -17.16
N PHE A 234 -25.68 22.94 -16.68
CA PHE A 234 -26.02 21.63 -17.23
C PHE A 234 -26.67 21.88 -18.58
N ASN A 235 -26.00 21.48 -19.66
CA ASN A 235 -26.66 21.22 -20.92
C ASN A 235 -26.22 19.83 -21.37
N ASP A 236 -27.20 18.93 -21.39
CA ASP A 236 -27.11 17.59 -21.93
C ASP A 236 -26.62 17.64 -23.38
N ALA A 237 -25.45 17.05 -23.62
CA ALA A 237 -24.98 16.69 -24.95
C ALA A 237 -24.39 15.27 -24.90
N PRO A 238 -24.64 14.44 -25.92
CA PRO A 238 -24.30 13.03 -25.92
C PRO A 238 -22.78 12.81 -25.88
N ILE A 239 -22.36 11.88 -25.02
CA ILE A 239 -20.97 11.45 -24.82
C ILE A 239 -20.47 10.81 -26.12
N HIS A 240 -19.78 11.59 -26.95
CA HIS A 240 -18.90 11.06 -27.98
C HIS A 240 -17.55 10.72 -27.35
N THR A 241 -17.31 9.43 -27.11
CA THR A 241 -15.99 8.85 -26.85
C THR A 241 -15.09 9.14 -28.04
N THR A 242 -14.40 10.27 -27.98
CA THR A 242 -13.47 10.69 -29.03
C THR A 242 -12.14 10.05 -28.69
N THR A 243 -11.78 8.97 -29.40
CA THR A 243 -10.46 8.34 -29.34
C THR A 243 -9.41 9.37 -29.74
N ILE A 244 -8.75 9.97 -28.74
CA ILE A 244 -7.71 10.99 -28.96
C ILE A 244 -6.48 10.29 -29.55
N ARG A 245 -6.32 10.44 -30.87
CA ARG A 245 -5.13 10.03 -31.62
C ARG A 245 -3.97 10.94 -31.18
N PRO A 246 -2.83 10.40 -30.69
CA PRO A 246 -1.72 11.22 -30.24
C PRO A 246 -1.12 11.99 -31.43
N SER A 247 -1.38 13.30 -31.48
CA SER A 247 -0.70 14.21 -32.42
C SER A 247 0.74 14.41 -31.96
N PRO A 248 1.74 14.27 -32.86
CA PRO A 248 3.15 14.46 -32.54
C PRO A 248 3.48 15.96 -32.55
N THR A 249 3.22 16.66 -31.45
CA THR A 249 3.61 18.08 -31.34
C THR A 249 4.19 18.40 -29.97
N GLY A 250 5.47 18.80 -29.98
CA GLY A 250 6.14 19.57 -28.92
C GLY A 250 6.54 18.79 -27.67
N VAL A 251 7.84 18.84 -27.33
CA VAL A 251 8.46 18.14 -26.18
C VAL A 251 7.93 18.60 -24.80
N LEU A 252 7.07 19.60 -24.74
CA LEU A 252 6.43 20.08 -23.51
C LEU A 252 4.92 19.89 -23.61
N ARG A 253 4.48 18.70 -23.20
CA ARG A 253 3.06 18.36 -23.02
C ARG A 253 2.53 19.24 -21.88
N LYS A 254 1.45 19.98 -22.12
CA LYS A 254 0.87 20.90 -21.12
C LYS A 254 0.04 20.20 -20.05
N GLU A 255 -0.43 18.99 -20.32
CA GLU A 255 -1.30 18.25 -19.43
C GLU A 255 -0.68 16.89 -19.11
N TYR A 256 -0.62 16.56 -17.82
CA TYR A 256 -0.15 15.29 -17.30
C TYR A 256 -1.29 14.61 -16.54
N ASP A 257 -1.83 13.56 -17.13
CA ASP A 257 -2.81 12.69 -16.49
C ASP A 257 -2.07 11.68 -15.59
N LEU A 258 -2.27 11.77 -14.28
CA LEU A 258 -1.64 10.86 -13.31
C LEU A 258 -2.55 9.68 -12.92
N ARG A 259 -3.77 9.60 -13.46
CA ARG A 259 -4.72 8.50 -13.20
C ARG A 259 -4.17 7.11 -13.51
N PRO A 260 -3.40 6.89 -14.59
CA PRO A 260 -2.79 5.59 -14.86
C PRO A 260 -1.80 5.13 -13.79
N TYR A 261 -1.31 6.05 -12.95
CA TYR A 261 -0.38 5.78 -11.86
C TYR A 261 -1.09 5.68 -10.50
N GLY A 262 -2.43 5.65 -10.48
CA GLY A 262 -3.23 5.54 -9.26
C GLY A 262 -3.47 6.86 -8.53
N PHE A 263 -3.21 8.01 -9.16
CA PHE A 263 -3.56 9.33 -8.61
C PHE A 263 -4.77 9.90 -9.33
N ASP A 264 -5.84 10.24 -8.61
CA ASP A 264 -7.00 10.91 -9.20
C ASP A 264 -6.76 12.43 -9.41
N VAL A 265 -5.70 12.75 -10.15
CA VAL A 265 -5.24 14.12 -10.38
C VAL A 265 -4.78 14.26 -11.83
N VAL A 266 -5.20 15.36 -12.47
CA VAL A 266 -4.69 15.81 -13.75
C VAL A 266 -3.97 17.15 -13.53
N LEU A 267 -2.69 17.21 -13.88
CA LEU A 267 -1.87 18.42 -13.75
C LEU A 267 -1.86 19.16 -15.10
N ASP A 268 -2.55 20.30 -15.16
CA ASP A 268 -2.54 21.19 -16.32
C ASP A 268 -1.62 22.40 -16.08
N PHE A 269 -0.58 22.52 -16.90
CA PHE A 269 0.40 23.60 -16.90
C PHE A 269 0.04 24.71 -17.91
N SER A 270 -1.20 24.73 -18.44
CA SER A 270 -1.73 25.78 -19.30
C SER A 270 -2.07 27.04 -18.52
N TRP A 271 -1.09 27.68 -17.89
CA TRP A 271 -1.28 29.06 -17.43
C TRP A 271 -1.29 30.00 -18.63
N GLU A 272 -2.48 30.39 -19.06
CA GLU A 272 -2.66 31.52 -19.98
C GLU A 272 -2.08 32.77 -19.32
N LYS A 273 -1.04 33.33 -19.94
CA LYS A 273 -0.63 34.70 -19.64
C LYS A 273 -1.82 35.58 -20.00
N THR A 274 -2.55 36.03 -18.99
CA THR A 274 -3.47 37.15 -19.13
C THR A 274 -2.62 38.35 -19.52
N ASN A 275 -2.53 38.60 -20.82
CA ASN A 275 -2.00 39.84 -21.33
C ASN A 275 -2.98 40.93 -20.87
N ALA A 276 -2.64 41.58 -19.76
CA ALA A 276 -3.27 42.83 -19.39
C ALA A 276 -2.81 43.87 -20.43
N GLU A 277 -3.61 44.05 -21.49
CA GLU A 277 -3.49 45.21 -22.36
C GLU A 277 -3.81 46.46 -21.52
N SER A 278 -2.79 47.32 -21.41
CA SER A 278 -2.85 48.66 -20.83
C SER A 278 -2.97 49.69 -21.94
#